data_AF-A0A945YQF3-F1
#
_entry.id   AF-A0A945YQF3-F1
#
_cell.length_a   1.000
_cell.length_b   1.000
_cell.length_c   1.000
_cell.angle_alpha   90.00
_cell.angle_beta   90.00
_cell.angle_gamma   90.00
#
_symmetry.space_group_name_H-M   'P 1'
#
loop_
_entity.id
_entity.type
_entity.pdbx_description
1 polymer ?
#
loop_
_entity_poly.entity_id
_entity_poly.type
_entity_poly.pdbx_seq_one_letter_code
_entity_poly.pdbx_strand_id
1 'polypeptide(L)'
;MIKNIPEHFNNGNHLTMNDSSIAFVLKVKDFDEYKSISTTLDSIMNKYPRSQFIILSNSDFSQDLHGKYTLISPKDFDIFGFEKPALSSFLTSNTFDLMISFVKSMKPINKLIISRINSSYKIGLQGIDDIYLFDITIKNDAVDIASQLEQYEYYISNLNINK
;
A
#
# COMPACT_ATOMS: atom_id res chain seq x y z
N MET A 1 -35.36 19.14 6.55
CA MET A 1 -34.50 20.17 5.95
C MET A 1 -33.19 19.51 5.57
N ILE A 2 -32.97 19.35 4.27
CA ILE A 2 -31.73 18.81 3.70
C ILE A 2 -30.71 19.95 3.76
N LYS A 3 -29.59 19.75 4.48
CA LYS A 3 -28.47 20.69 4.48
C LYS A 3 -27.66 20.46 3.20
N ASN A 4 -27.51 21.51 2.42
CA ASN A 4 -26.75 21.58 1.17
C ASN A 4 -25.37 20.95 1.31
N ILE A 5 -25.12 19.91 0.51
CA ILE A 5 -23.77 19.42 0.21
C ILE A 5 -23.16 20.42 -0.77
N PRO A 6 -21.94 20.94 -0.54
CA PRO A 6 -21.32 21.93 -1.43
C PRO A 6 -21.17 21.40 -2.86
N GLU A 7 -21.58 22.19 -3.86
CA GLU A 7 -21.61 21.85 -5.30
C GLU A 7 -20.23 21.58 -5.94
N HIS A 8 -19.13 21.67 -5.19
CA HIS A 8 -17.77 21.44 -5.69
C HIS A 8 -17.39 19.96 -5.86
N PHE A 9 -18.21 19.01 -5.42
CA PHE A 9 -17.93 17.57 -5.55
C PHE A 9 -18.59 16.89 -6.75
N ASN A 10 -19.26 17.66 -7.63
CA ASN A 10 -20.15 17.08 -8.64
C ASN A 10 -19.64 17.17 -10.09
N ASN A 11 -18.37 17.48 -10.33
CA ASN A 11 -17.80 17.50 -11.69
C ASN A 11 -16.40 16.88 -11.75
N GLY A 12 -16.33 15.65 -12.26
CA GLY A 12 -15.09 15.01 -12.71
C GLY A 12 -15.00 13.55 -12.31
N ASN A 13 -15.37 12.64 -13.22
CA ASN A 13 -15.09 11.20 -13.24
C ASN A 13 -15.05 10.52 -11.86
N HIS A 14 -16.20 9.96 -11.45
CA HIS A 14 -16.24 9.03 -10.32
C HIS A 14 -15.31 7.84 -10.59
N LEU A 15 -14.20 7.75 -9.87
CA LEU A 15 -13.34 6.57 -9.86
C LEU A 15 -14.11 5.42 -9.23
N THR A 16 -14.38 4.36 -9.99
CA THR A 16 -14.77 3.09 -9.39
C THR A 16 -13.51 2.39 -8.86
N MET A 17 -13.63 1.58 -7.80
CA MET A 17 -12.47 0.86 -7.27
C MET A 17 -11.83 -0.12 -8.27
N ASN A 18 -12.57 -0.56 -9.28
CA ASN A 18 -12.04 -1.42 -10.34
C ASN A 18 -11.17 -0.66 -11.35
N ASP A 19 -11.39 0.65 -11.49
CA ASP A 19 -10.64 1.51 -12.40
C ASP A 19 -9.40 2.13 -11.74
N SER A 20 -9.34 2.08 -10.41
CA SER A 20 -8.25 2.67 -9.62
C SER A 20 -7.08 1.70 -9.44
N SER A 21 -5.86 2.19 -9.61
CA SER A 21 -4.61 1.49 -9.30
C SER A 21 -4.24 1.66 -7.83
N ILE A 22 -4.20 0.57 -7.06
CA ILE A 22 -3.93 0.61 -5.62
C ILE A 22 -2.60 -0.08 -5.31
N ALA A 23 -1.68 0.61 -4.62
CA ALA A 23 -0.49 0.01 -4.03
C ALA A 23 -0.77 -0.41 -2.58
N PHE A 24 -0.76 -1.70 -2.30
CA PHE A 24 -0.84 -2.22 -0.94
C PHE A 24 0.57 -2.49 -0.43
N VAL A 25 1.01 -1.76 0.59
CA VAL A 25 2.37 -1.86 1.15
C VAL A 25 2.33 -2.60 2.48
N LEU A 26 2.90 -3.80 2.54
CA LEU A 26 2.97 -4.59 3.77
C LEU A 26 4.42 -4.93 4.13
N LYS A 27 4.63 -5.27 5.40
CA LYS A 27 5.91 -5.79 5.87
C LYS A 27 5.73 -7.23 6.32
N VAL A 28 6.57 -8.12 5.82
CA VAL A 28 6.69 -9.51 6.28
C VAL A 28 8.14 -9.78 6.68
N LYS A 29 8.36 -10.75 7.54
CA LYS A 29 9.68 -11.16 8.04
C LYS A 29 10.42 -12.02 7.03
N ASP A 30 9.72 -12.98 6.44
CA ASP A 30 10.25 -14.02 5.57
C ASP A 30 9.16 -14.65 4.69
N PHE A 31 9.54 -15.66 3.91
CA PHE A 31 8.65 -16.37 3.00
C PHE A 31 7.54 -17.13 3.74
N ASP A 32 7.80 -17.68 4.93
CA ASP A 32 6.80 -18.41 5.70
C ASP A 32 5.67 -17.49 6.17
N GLU A 33 6.01 -16.28 6.63
CA GLU A 33 5.01 -15.27 6.98
C GLU A 33 4.22 -14.82 5.74
N TYR A 34 4.87 -14.57 4.60
CA TYR A 34 4.18 -14.30 3.33
C TYR A 34 3.21 -15.44 2.96
N LYS A 35 3.67 -16.69 3.02
CA LYS A 35 2.87 -17.87 2.68
C LYS A 35 1.66 -18.02 3.60
N SER A 36 1.76 -17.60 4.86
CA SER A 36 0.63 -17.62 5.80
C SER A 36 -0.51 -16.67 5.42
N ILE A 37 -0.20 -15.59 4.67
CA ILE A 37 -1.18 -14.57 4.27
C ILE A 37 -1.47 -14.55 2.76
N SER A 38 -0.74 -15.33 1.95
CA SER A 38 -0.78 -15.23 0.48
C SER A 38 -2.17 -15.43 -0.09
N THR A 39 -2.96 -16.37 0.46
CA THR A 39 -4.35 -16.60 0.03
C THR A 39 -5.23 -15.36 0.22
N THR A 40 -5.03 -14.62 1.32
CA THR A 40 -5.75 -13.37 1.59
C THR A 40 -5.31 -12.28 0.61
N LEU A 41 -4.00 -12.19 0.34
CA LEU A 41 -3.46 -11.24 -0.64
C LEU A 41 -4.01 -11.53 -2.05
N ASP A 42 -4.04 -12.80 -2.47
CA ASP A 42 -4.59 -13.22 -3.76
C ASP A 42 -6.09 -12.90 -3.86
N SER A 43 -6.85 -13.09 -2.79
CA SER A 43 -8.27 -12.72 -2.72
C SER A 43 -8.48 -11.21 -2.94
N ILE A 44 -7.67 -10.37 -2.28
CA ILE A 44 -7.68 -8.91 -2.47
C ILE A 44 -7.30 -8.57 -3.91
N MET A 45 -6.25 -9.19 -4.46
CA MET A 45 -5.82 -8.96 -5.85
C MET A 45 -6.88 -9.33 -6.89
N ASN A 46 -7.68 -10.35 -6.62
CA ASN A 46 -8.79 -10.73 -7.49
C ASN A 46 -9.93 -9.71 -7.47
N LYS A 47 -10.16 -9.05 -6.34
CA LYS A 47 -11.13 -7.94 -6.22
C LYS A 47 -10.62 -6.66 -6.88
N TYR A 48 -9.32 -6.41 -6.84
CA TYR A 48 -8.69 -5.20 -7.38
C TYR A 48 -7.60 -5.55 -8.41
N PRO A 49 -7.97 -5.89 -9.66
CA PRO A 49 -7.05 -6.46 -10.64
C PRO A 49 -5.95 -5.51 -11.13
N ARG A 50 -6.13 -4.19 -10.98
CA ARG A 50 -5.15 -3.14 -11.32
C ARG A 50 -4.20 -2.79 -10.18
N SER A 51 -4.33 -3.47 -9.04
CA SER A 51 -3.54 -3.21 -7.84
C SER A 51 -2.22 -3.96 -7.85
N GLN A 52 -1.35 -3.61 -6.90
CA GLN A 52 -0.06 -4.27 -6.70
C GLN A 52 0.25 -4.37 -5.21
N PHE A 53 0.81 -5.50 -4.81
CA PHE A 53 1.36 -5.65 -3.46
C PHE A 53 2.86 -5.34 -3.48
N ILE A 54 3.26 -4.39 -2.64
CA ILE A 54 4.65 -4.05 -2.36
C ILE A 54 4.99 -4.62 -0.98
N ILE A 55 5.81 -5.67 -0.98
CA ILE A 55 6.21 -6.42 0.20
C ILE A 55 7.58 -5.93 0.64
N LEU A 56 7.68 -5.38 1.85
CA LEU A 56 8.94 -5.06 2.50
C LEU A 56 9.38 -6.27 3.34
N SER A 57 10.58 -6.78 3.10
CA SER A 57 11.11 -7.95 3.81
C SER A 57 12.59 -7.78 4.15
N ASN A 58 13.05 -8.49 5.19
CA ASN A 58 14.48 -8.61 5.46
C ASN A 58 15.13 -9.77 4.67
N SER A 59 14.31 -10.64 4.09
CA SER A 59 14.72 -11.84 3.35
C SER A 59 14.35 -11.69 1.87
N ASP A 60 15.26 -12.08 0.97
CA ASP A 60 14.96 -12.17 -0.47
C ASP A 60 14.34 -13.54 -0.78
N PHE A 61 13.07 -13.53 -1.15
CA PHE A 61 12.31 -14.66 -1.68
C PHE A 61 11.61 -14.26 -2.99
N SER A 62 12.21 -13.33 -3.73
CA SER A 62 11.63 -12.79 -4.98
C SER A 62 11.37 -13.86 -6.04
N GLN A 63 12.14 -14.95 -6.03
CA GLN A 63 11.98 -16.06 -6.95
C GLN A 63 10.70 -16.89 -6.69
N ASP A 64 10.20 -16.85 -5.46
CA ASP A 64 9.02 -17.59 -5.02
C ASP A 64 7.72 -16.78 -5.18
N LEU A 65 7.81 -15.54 -5.69
CA LEU A 65 6.69 -14.64 -5.87
C LEU A 65 6.16 -14.65 -7.31
N HIS A 66 4.84 -14.60 -7.45
CA HIS A 66 4.17 -14.43 -8.73
C HIS A 66 4.10 -12.94 -9.14
N GLY A 67 3.92 -12.66 -10.44
CA GLY A 67 4.16 -11.35 -11.08
C GLY A 67 3.29 -10.15 -10.66
N LYS A 68 2.47 -10.25 -9.60
CA LYS A 68 1.71 -9.14 -9.01
C LYS A 68 2.27 -8.66 -7.66
N TYR A 69 3.34 -9.29 -7.20
CA TYR A 69 4.04 -8.96 -5.97
C TYR A 69 5.39 -8.35 -6.30
N THR A 70 5.71 -7.24 -5.64
CA THR A 70 7.06 -6.66 -5.66
C THR A 70 7.67 -6.83 -4.29
N LEU A 71 8.76 -7.58 -4.22
CA LEU A 71 9.57 -7.67 -3.02
C LEU A 71 10.61 -6.57 -3.02
N ILE A 72 10.69 -5.83 -1.91
CA ILE A 72 11.80 -4.93 -1.60
C ILE A 72 12.51 -5.50 -0.37
N SER A 73 13.79 -5.76 -0.53
CA SER A 73 14.65 -6.41 0.46
C SER A 73 16.01 -5.72 0.53
N PRO A 74 16.90 -6.10 1.47
CA PRO A 74 18.26 -5.55 1.53
C PRO A 74 19.05 -5.71 0.21
N LYS A 75 18.71 -6.68 -0.63
CA LYS A 75 19.35 -6.89 -1.95
C LYS A 75 19.12 -5.73 -2.90
N ASP A 76 18.05 -4.95 -2.71
CA ASP A 76 17.69 -3.82 -3.57
C ASP A 76 18.46 -2.54 -3.24
N PHE A 77 19.33 -2.62 -2.22
CA PHE A 77 20.22 -1.55 -1.81
C PHE A 77 21.68 -1.94 -2.07
N ASP A 78 22.53 -0.94 -2.22
CA ASP A 78 23.98 -1.10 -2.22
C ASP A 78 24.52 -1.20 -0.77
N ILE A 79 25.83 -1.36 -0.65
CA ILE A 79 26.51 -1.49 0.64
C ILE A 79 26.42 -0.24 1.51
N PHE A 80 26.06 0.91 0.94
CA PHE A 80 25.89 2.19 1.63
C PHE A 80 24.41 2.48 1.94
N GLY A 81 23.51 1.58 1.56
CA GLY A 81 22.06 1.74 1.76
C GLY A 81 21.40 2.63 0.71
N PHE A 82 22.05 2.94 -0.41
CA PHE A 82 21.41 3.60 -1.55
C PHE A 82 20.64 2.58 -2.39
N GLU A 83 19.51 3.01 -2.93
CA GLU A 83 18.70 2.19 -3.83
C GLU A 83 19.46 1.85 -5.10
N LYS A 84 19.40 0.58 -5.51
CA LYS A 84 19.88 0.18 -6.83
C LYS A 84 18.97 0.74 -7.93
N PRO A 85 19.49 0.86 -9.18
CA PRO A 85 18.74 1.45 -10.29
C PRO A 85 17.34 0.84 -10.51
N ALA A 86 17.20 -0.48 -10.35
CA ALA A 86 15.91 -1.15 -10.50
C ALA A 86 14.86 -0.66 -9.48
N LEU A 87 15.23 -0.52 -8.21
CA LEU A 87 14.35 -0.01 -7.17
C LEU A 87 14.04 1.47 -7.39
N SER A 88 15.04 2.28 -7.71
CA SER A 88 14.84 3.71 -7.99
C SER A 88 13.90 3.93 -9.19
N SER A 89 14.06 3.17 -10.26
CA SER A 89 13.16 3.21 -11.42
C SER A 89 11.76 2.75 -11.07
N PHE A 90 11.63 1.69 -10.26
CA PHE A 90 10.32 1.22 -9.78
C PHE A 90 9.57 2.31 -9.00
N LEU A 91 10.24 2.95 -8.03
CA LEU A 91 9.63 3.97 -7.18
C LEU A 91 9.22 5.24 -7.94
N THR A 92 9.91 5.55 -9.04
CA THR A 92 9.66 6.77 -9.84
C THR A 92 8.67 6.55 -10.98
N SER A 93 8.72 5.38 -11.62
CA SER A 93 7.99 5.13 -12.88
C SER A 93 6.60 4.54 -12.67
N ASN A 94 6.33 3.90 -11.52
CA ASN A 94 5.01 3.34 -11.22
C ASN A 94 4.17 4.37 -10.46
N THR A 95 3.02 4.72 -11.03
CA THR A 95 2.06 5.66 -10.44
C THR A 95 0.82 4.91 -9.96
N PHE A 96 0.36 5.22 -8.75
CA PHE A 96 -0.86 4.67 -8.18
C PHE A 96 -1.88 5.75 -7.85
N ASP A 97 -3.16 5.45 -7.97
CA ASP A 97 -4.22 6.37 -7.53
C ASP A 97 -4.25 6.43 -5.99
N LEU A 98 -4.07 5.28 -5.34
CA LEU A 98 -4.10 5.12 -3.89
C LEU A 98 -2.97 4.21 -3.41
N MET A 99 -2.34 4.55 -2.29
CA MET A 99 -1.44 3.66 -1.56
C MET A 99 -2.00 3.39 -0.16
N ILE A 100 -2.05 2.12 0.23
CA ILE A 100 -2.49 1.67 1.54
C ILE A 100 -1.31 0.98 2.24
N SER A 101 -0.79 1.58 3.31
CA SER A 101 0.34 1.06 4.08
C SER A 101 -0.12 0.36 5.37
N PHE A 102 0.28 -0.91 5.49
CA PHE A 102 0.14 -1.73 6.70
C PHE A 102 1.43 -1.74 7.54
N VAL A 103 2.44 -0.94 7.16
CA VAL A 103 3.75 -0.97 7.79
C VAL A 103 3.75 -0.15 9.08
N LYS A 104 3.63 -0.82 10.24
CA LYS A 104 3.68 -0.19 11.58
C LYS A 104 5.07 0.30 12.03
N SER A 105 6.12 0.05 11.25
CA SER A 105 7.50 0.16 11.73
C SER A 105 8.10 1.55 11.50
N MET A 106 8.63 2.18 12.55
CA MET A 106 9.33 3.48 12.46
C MET A 106 10.74 3.41 11.83
N LYS A 107 11.16 2.28 11.25
CA LYS A 107 12.49 2.18 10.63
C LYS A 107 12.61 3.22 9.49
N PRO A 108 13.66 4.06 9.47
CA PRO A 108 13.81 5.12 8.49
C PRO A 108 13.72 4.65 7.04
N ILE A 109 14.27 3.47 6.74
CA ILE A 109 14.25 2.91 5.39
C ILE A 109 12.83 2.60 4.89
N ASN A 110 11.96 2.08 5.77
CA ASN A 110 10.58 1.79 5.41
C ASN A 110 9.82 3.10 5.14
N LYS A 111 10.04 4.12 5.98
CA LYS A 111 9.46 5.45 5.78
C LYS A 111 9.91 6.06 4.46
N LEU A 112 11.21 5.95 4.14
CA LEU A 112 11.78 6.46 2.89
C LEU A 112 11.12 5.79 1.68
N ILE A 113 11.06 4.46 1.65
CA ILE A 113 10.41 3.71 0.55
C ILE A 113 8.94 4.15 0.39
N ILE A 114 8.18 4.15 1.49
CA ILE A 114 6.75 4.52 1.49
C ILE A 114 6.54 5.97 1.01
N SER A 115 7.41 6.89 1.44
CA SER A 115 7.33 8.29 1.01
C SER A 115 7.57 8.45 -0.50
N ARG A 116 8.43 7.60 -1.09
CA ARG A 116 8.83 7.67 -2.49
C ARG A 116 7.93 6.91 -3.46
N ILE A 117 7.09 5.99 -2.98
CA ILE A 117 6.05 5.38 -3.83
C ILE A 117 5.14 6.49 -4.36
N ASN A 118 5.06 6.61 -5.68
CA ASN A 118 4.33 7.67 -6.35
C ASN A 118 2.83 7.35 -6.35
N SER A 119 2.07 8.01 -5.47
CA SER A 119 0.62 7.87 -5.42
C SER A 119 -0.10 9.18 -5.13
N SER A 120 -1.31 9.33 -5.68
CA SER A 120 -2.13 10.54 -5.48
C SER A 120 -2.64 10.65 -4.04
N TYR A 121 -3.03 9.52 -3.45
CA TYR A 121 -3.46 9.43 -2.06
C TYR A 121 -2.66 8.38 -1.30
N LYS A 122 -2.44 8.61 -0.01
CA LYS A 122 -1.74 7.70 0.91
C LYS A 122 -2.61 7.51 2.17
N ILE A 123 -2.85 6.27 2.54
CA ILE A 123 -3.65 5.85 3.70
C ILE A 123 -2.85 4.80 4.45
N GLY A 124 -2.87 4.81 5.78
CA GLY A 124 -2.21 3.77 6.57
C GLY A 124 -1.63 4.24 7.89
N LEU A 125 -0.95 3.31 8.58
CA LEU A 125 -0.44 3.54 9.93
C LEU A 125 0.80 4.45 9.93
N GLN A 126 0.72 5.45 10.80
CA GLN A 126 1.52 6.68 10.85
C GLN A 126 3.03 6.50 11.00
N GLY A 127 3.76 7.49 10.47
CA GLY A 127 5.16 7.74 10.79
C GLY A 127 5.83 8.87 10.02
N ILE A 128 5.10 9.73 9.29
CA ILE A 128 5.70 10.82 8.54
C ILE A 128 5.17 12.15 9.08
N ASP A 129 5.94 12.78 9.96
CA ASP A 129 5.56 14.05 10.59
C ASP A 129 5.75 15.27 9.67
N ASP A 130 6.39 15.09 8.50
CA ASP A 130 6.88 16.19 7.65
C ASP A 130 6.33 16.22 6.20
N ILE A 131 5.17 15.61 5.92
CA ILE A 131 4.53 15.79 4.61
C ILE A 131 3.15 16.44 4.78
N TYR A 132 2.97 17.61 4.18
CA TYR A 132 1.68 18.28 4.00
C TYR A 132 0.77 17.48 3.04
N LEU A 133 0.37 16.28 3.44
CA LEU A 133 -0.57 15.41 2.72
C LEU A 133 -1.82 15.20 3.58
N PHE A 134 -2.97 15.10 2.91
CA PHE A 134 -4.22 14.65 3.52
C PHE A 134 -4.11 13.16 3.88
N ASP A 135 -3.41 12.84 4.95
CA ASP A 135 -3.25 11.48 5.45
C ASP A 135 -4.52 11.06 6.20
N ILE A 136 -5.23 10.05 5.68
CA ILE A 136 -6.27 9.36 6.44
C ILE A 136 -5.59 8.28 7.27
N THR A 137 -5.44 8.52 8.56
CA THR A 137 -4.99 7.49 9.50
C THR A 137 -6.18 6.65 9.94
N ILE A 138 -6.14 5.35 9.66
CA ILE A 138 -7.12 4.38 10.15
C ILE A 138 -6.59 3.79 11.46
N LYS A 139 -7.35 3.94 12.55
CA LYS A 139 -7.04 3.25 13.82
C LYS A 139 -7.23 1.75 13.61
N ASN A 140 -6.18 1.00 13.90
CA ASN A 140 -6.16 -0.44 13.75
C ASN A 140 -5.69 -1.08 15.06
N ASP A 141 -6.61 -1.76 15.72
CA ASP A 141 -6.37 -2.44 17.00
C ASP A 141 -5.95 -3.91 16.81
N ALA A 142 -5.88 -4.39 15.56
CA ALA A 142 -5.49 -5.77 15.25
C ALA A 142 -3.99 -5.99 15.45
N VAL A 143 -3.65 -7.14 16.03
CA VAL A 143 -2.29 -7.47 16.48
C VAL A 143 -1.52 -8.22 15.38
N ASP A 144 -2.20 -9.03 14.57
CA ASP A 144 -1.62 -9.79 13.46
C ASP A 144 -1.97 -9.20 12.08
N ILE A 145 -1.22 -9.59 11.05
CA ILE A 145 -1.36 -9.03 9.68
C ILE A 145 -2.69 -9.44 9.02
N ALA A 146 -3.16 -10.66 9.26
CA ALA A 146 -4.40 -11.14 8.63
C ALA A 146 -5.60 -10.35 9.12
N SER A 147 -5.73 -10.18 10.44
CA SER A 147 -6.76 -9.35 11.06
C SER A 147 -6.65 -7.88 10.64
N GLN A 148 -5.43 -7.37 10.42
CA GLN A 148 -5.24 -6.03 9.88
C GLN A 148 -5.82 -5.93 8.47
N LEU A 149 -5.50 -6.86 7.57
CA LEU A 149 -6.02 -6.90 6.20
C LEU A 149 -7.55 -6.92 6.17
N GLU A 150 -8.19 -7.72 7.04
CA GLU A 150 -9.66 -7.77 7.14
C GLU A 150 -10.27 -6.43 7.55
N GLN A 151 -9.71 -5.76 8.56
CA GLN A 151 -10.18 -4.44 8.98
C GLN A 151 -10.06 -3.42 7.84
N TYR A 152 -8.97 -3.44 7.10
CA TYR A 152 -8.79 -2.53 5.97
C TYR A 152 -9.69 -2.87 4.78
N GLU A 153 -9.92 -4.15 4.45
CA GLU A 153 -10.95 -4.51 3.47
C GLU A 153 -12.31 -3.92 3.87
N TYR A 154 -12.66 -4.03 5.14
CA TYR A 154 -13.87 -3.42 5.68
C TYR A 154 -13.85 -1.90 5.49
N TYR A 155 -12.78 -1.20 5.87
CA TYR A 155 -12.69 0.26 5.69
C TYR A 155 -12.76 0.69 4.23
N ILE A 156 -12.03 0.02 3.34
CA ILE A 156 -12.04 0.25 1.89
C ILE A 156 -13.47 0.07 1.35
N SER A 157 -14.17 -0.99 1.76
CA SER A 157 -15.56 -1.23 1.35
C SER A 157 -16.57 -0.19 1.82
N ASN A 158 -16.25 0.55 2.90
CA ASN A 158 -17.09 1.60 3.49
C ASN A 158 -16.67 3.01 3.08
N LEU A 159 -15.46 3.20 2.51
CA LEU A 159 -15.11 4.45 1.85
C LEU A 159 -16.08 4.59 0.67
N ASN A 160 -16.90 5.65 0.69
CA ASN A 160 -17.83 6.04 -0.38
C ASN A 160 -17.09 6.48 -1.66
N ILE A 161 -16.23 5.61 -2.17
CA ILE A 161 -15.68 5.66 -3.51
C ILE A 161 -16.62 4.73 -4.29
N ASN A 162 -17.61 5.33 -4.97
CA ASN A 162 -18.77 4.63 -5.51
C ASN A 162 -18.41 3.31 -6.24
N LYS A 163 -19.20 2.26 -5.94
CA LYS A 163 -19.22 1.00 -6.71
C LYS A 163 -19.64 1.24 -8.16
#